data_AF-A0A2V7VTS4-F1
#
_entry.id   AF-A0A2V7VTS4-F1
#
_cell.length_a   1.000
_cell.length_b   1.000
_cell.length_c   1.000
_cell.angle_alpha   90.00
_cell.angle_beta   90.00
_cell.angle_gamma   90.00
#
_symmetry.space_group_name_H-M   'P 1'
#
loop_
_entity.id
_entity.type
_entity.pdbx_description
1 polymer ?
#
loop_
_entity_poly.entity_id
_entity_poly.type
_entity_poly.pdbx_seq_one_letter_code
_entity_poly.pdbx_strand_id
1 'polypeptide(L)'
;MSTDSDHDLLPRCRRGDEAAWRELVSLHTRRIFALAYRFAGRGDEAEDLTQEVFVKVYQTLDRYREGEGSFNAWIMAVARNHAIDHYRRRRTDALRKAEEPEVLDRVASDDAGALHGLQAQERVRLVHRGLQALP
;
A
#
# COMPACT_ATOMS: atom_id res chain seq x y z
N MET A 1 -24.37 0.63 -13.03
CA MET A 1 -22.95 0.23 -12.95
C MET A 1 -22.95 -1.09 -12.22
N SER A 2 -22.38 -2.14 -12.82
CA SER A 2 -22.25 -3.43 -12.15
C SER A 2 -21.48 -3.21 -10.85
N THR A 3 -21.96 -3.77 -9.74
CA THR A 3 -21.20 -3.87 -8.50
C THR A 3 -20.64 -5.29 -8.47
N ASP A 4 -19.72 -5.58 -9.39
CA ASP A 4 -19.05 -6.87 -9.41
C ASP A 4 -18.13 -6.91 -8.17
N SER A 5 -18.13 -8.04 -7.47
CA SER A 5 -17.25 -8.21 -6.31
C SER A 5 -15.81 -8.44 -6.79
N ASP A 6 -14.82 -8.23 -5.90
CA ASP A 6 -13.42 -8.59 -6.21
C ASP A 6 -13.32 -10.02 -6.78
N HIS A 7 -14.10 -10.95 -6.23
CA HIS A 7 -14.16 -12.34 -6.68
C HIS A 7 -14.57 -12.51 -8.15
N ASP A 8 -15.45 -11.64 -8.66
CA ASP A 8 -15.95 -11.71 -10.05
C ASP A 8 -14.97 -11.03 -11.03
N LEU A 9 -14.30 -9.97 -10.57
CA LEU A 9 -13.35 -9.19 -11.36
C LEU A 9 -12.02 -9.91 -11.54
N LEU A 10 -11.53 -10.63 -10.52
CA LEU A 10 -10.19 -11.22 -10.52
C LEU A 10 -9.97 -12.24 -11.66
N PRO A 11 -10.87 -13.22 -11.92
CA PRO A 11 -10.69 -14.15 -13.03
C PRO A 11 -10.67 -13.46 -14.39
N ARG A 12 -11.42 -12.35 -14.54
CA ARG A 12 -11.47 -11.57 -15.78
C ARG A 12 -10.20 -10.77 -15.98
N CYS A 13 -9.71 -10.11 -14.92
CA CYS A 13 -8.42 -9.40 -14.93
C CYS A 13 -7.27 -10.34 -15.34
N ARG A 14 -7.23 -11.56 -14.80
CA ARG A 14 -6.23 -12.59 -15.17
C ARG A 14 -6.27 -12.99 -16.65
N ARG A 15 -7.41 -12.84 -17.32
CA ARG A 15 -7.55 -13.08 -18.77
C ARG A 15 -7.28 -11.85 -19.62
N GLY A 16 -6.84 -10.75 -19.02
CA GLY A 16 -6.55 -9.50 -19.73
C GLY A 16 -7.78 -8.63 -20.03
N ASP A 17 -8.91 -8.83 -19.32
CA ASP A 17 -10.08 -7.96 -19.46
C ASP A 17 -9.80 -6.55 -18.89
N GLU A 18 -9.56 -5.59 -19.79
CA GLU A 18 -9.28 -4.20 -19.42
C GLU A 18 -10.44 -3.51 -18.69
N ALA A 19 -11.69 -3.88 -18.98
CA ALA A 19 -12.85 -3.29 -18.31
C ALA A 19 -12.92 -3.76 -16.86
N ALA A 20 -12.70 -5.06 -16.62
CA ALA A 20 -12.60 -5.61 -15.27
C ALA A 20 -11.44 -4.99 -14.49
N TRP A 21 -10.28 -4.77 -15.14
CA TRP A 21 -9.14 -4.11 -14.51
C TRP A 21 -9.47 -2.66 -14.11
N ARG A 22 -10.12 -1.90 -14.99
CA ARG A 22 -10.54 -0.51 -14.71
C ARG A 22 -11.50 -0.44 -13.52
N GLU A 23 -12.44 -1.37 -13.43
CA GLU A 23 -13.38 -1.45 -12.31
C GLU A 23 -12.65 -1.79 -11.00
N LEU A 24 -11.75 -2.76 -11.02
CA LEU A 24 -10.93 -3.12 -9.87
C LEU A 24 -10.07 -1.95 -9.39
N VAL A 25 -9.42 -1.23 -10.31
CA VAL A 25 -8.67 0.00 -9.98
C VAL A 25 -9.59 1.03 -9.33
N SER A 26 -10.75 1.30 -9.91
CA SER A 26 -11.72 2.28 -9.38
C SER A 26 -12.16 1.94 -7.95
N LEU A 27 -12.43 0.66 -7.66
CA LEU A 27 -12.88 0.20 -6.34
C LEU A 27 -11.83 0.43 -5.24
N HIS A 28 -10.54 0.23 -5.57
CA HIS A 28 -9.47 0.27 -4.57
C HIS A 28 -8.70 1.59 -4.51
N THR A 29 -8.82 2.45 -5.53
CA THR A 29 -8.04 3.70 -5.67
C THR A 29 -8.10 4.57 -4.41
N ARG A 30 -9.31 4.85 -3.90
CA ARG A 30 -9.47 5.74 -2.73
C ARG A 30 -8.69 5.25 -1.50
N ARG A 31 -8.70 3.94 -1.25
CA ARG A 31 -8.04 3.34 -0.07
C ARG A 31 -6.52 3.29 -0.24
N ILE A 32 -6.07 2.94 -1.44
CA ILE A 32 -4.64 2.89 -1.76
C ILE A 32 -4.04 4.30 -1.74
N PHE A 33 -4.71 5.28 -2.36
CA PHE A 33 -4.30 6.68 -2.32
C PHE A 33 -4.23 7.22 -0.90
N ALA A 34 -5.25 6.97 -0.07
CA ALA A 34 -5.22 7.40 1.32
C ALA A 34 -4.06 6.78 2.11
N LEU A 35 -3.68 5.54 1.80
CA LEU A 35 -2.49 4.93 2.40
C LEU A 35 -1.21 5.59 1.88
N ALA A 36 -1.06 5.73 0.57
CA ALA A 36 0.11 6.31 -0.06
C ALA A 36 0.34 7.75 0.42
N TYR A 37 -0.72 8.56 0.52
CA TYR A 37 -0.66 9.93 1.01
C TYR A 37 -0.07 10.05 2.42
N ARG A 38 -0.36 9.09 3.30
CA ARG A 38 0.20 9.07 4.66
C ARG A 38 1.71 8.87 4.71
N PHE A 39 2.31 8.27 3.67
CA PHE A 39 3.75 8.06 3.55
C PHE A 39 4.43 9.09 2.64
N ALA A 40 3.72 9.59 1.62
CA ALA A 40 4.23 10.59 0.69
C ALA A 40 4.18 12.03 1.26
N GLY A 41 3.16 12.35 2.05
CA GLY A 41 2.96 13.69 2.61
C GLY A 41 2.51 14.76 1.61
N ARG A 42 2.36 14.42 0.32
CA ARG A 42 1.84 15.30 -0.73
C ARG A 42 1.06 14.52 -1.80
N GLY A 43 0.18 15.21 -2.52
CA GLY A 43 -0.83 14.59 -3.39
C GLY A 43 -0.27 13.97 -4.67
N ASP A 44 0.65 14.68 -5.34
CA ASP A 44 1.36 14.24 -6.54
C ASP A 44 2.16 12.94 -6.29
N GLU A 45 3.01 12.92 -5.25
CA GLU A 45 3.76 11.70 -4.92
C GLU A 45 2.83 10.54 -4.50
N ALA A 46 1.70 10.84 -3.85
CA ALA A 46 0.73 9.83 -3.48
C ALA A 46 0.02 9.23 -4.71
N GLU A 47 -0.24 10.05 -5.72
CA GLU A 47 -0.82 9.62 -6.99
C GLU A 47 0.14 8.69 -7.74
N ASP A 48 1.40 9.10 -7.89
CA ASP A 48 2.46 8.29 -8.51
C ASP A 48 2.61 6.94 -7.79
N LEU A 49 2.69 6.96 -6.46
CA LEU A 49 2.75 5.73 -5.67
C LEU A 49 1.53 4.83 -5.86
N THR A 50 0.35 5.42 -5.95
CA THR A 50 -0.89 4.67 -6.18
C THR A 50 -0.85 3.96 -7.54
N GLN A 51 -0.38 4.67 -8.58
CA GLN A 51 -0.21 4.09 -9.92
C GLN A 51 0.81 2.96 -9.89
N GLU A 52 1.98 3.16 -9.28
CA GLU A 52 3.03 2.12 -9.15
C GLU A 52 2.51 0.88 -8.41
N VAL A 53 1.68 1.05 -7.38
CA VAL A 53 1.02 -0.06 -6.68
C VAL A 53 0.14 -0.85 -7.63
N PHE A 54 -0.71 -0.19 -8.42
CA PHE A 54 -1.57 -0.89 -9.36
C PHE A 54 -0.78 -1.62 -10.46
N VAL A 55 0.32 -1.05 -10.94
CA VAL A 55 1.24 -1.74 -11.85
C VAL A 55 1.80 -3.00 -11.20
N LYS A 56 2.26 -2.92 -9.95
CA LYS A 56 2.77 -4.09 -9.21
C LYS A 56 1.68 -5.14 -9.00
N VAL A 57 0.46 -4.73 -8.66
CA VAL A 57 -0.68 -5.61 -8.48
C VAL A 57 -0.99 -6.34 -9.78
N TYR A 58 -1.02 -5.63 -10.90
CA TYR A 58 -1.23 -6.24 -12.22
C TYR A 58 -0.17 -7.31 -12.52
N GLN A 59 1.11 -6.99 -12.31
CA GLN A 59 2.22 -7.91 -12.55
C GLN A 59 2.27 -9.12 -11.59
N THR A 60 1.59 -9.04 -10.45
CA THR A 60 1.65 -10.07 -9.40
C THR A 60 0.30 -10.69 -9.09
N LEU A 61 -0.74 -10.38 -9.86
CA LEU A 61 -2.12 -10.82 -9.62
C LEU A 61 -2.28 -12.34 -9.58
N ASP A 62 -1.48 -13.05 -10.36
CA ASP A 62 -1.46 -14.53 -10.39
C ASP A 62 -0.89 -15.16 -9.12
N ARG A 63 -0.20 -14.38 -8.28
CA ARG A 63 0.31 -14.83 -6.98
C ARG A 63 -0.76 -14.77 -5.89
N TYR A 64 -1.83 -14.01 -6.08
CA TYR A 64 -2.94 -14.02 -5.14
C TYR A 64 -3.67 -15.37 -5.20
N ARG A 65 -3.74 -16.07 -4.06
CA ARG A 65 -4.47 -17.33 -3.93
C ARG A 65 -5.74 -17.10 -3.12
N GLU A 66 -6.87 -17.46 -3.72
CA GLU A 66 -8.14 -17.50 -3.01
C GLU A 66 -8.03 -18.50 -1.85
N GLY A 67 -8.53 -18.11 -0.67
CA GLY A 67 -8.44 -18.91 0.55
C GLY A 67 -7.31 -18.53 1.52
N GLU A 68 -6.27 -17.82 1.07
CA GLU A 68 -5.19 -17.31 1.95
C GLU A 68 -5.53 -15.96 2.62
N GLY A 69 -6.66 -15.36 2.23
CA GLY A 69 -7.14 -14.08 2.76
C GLY A 69 -7.96 -13.32 1.73
N SER A 70 -8.57 -12.21 2.14
CA SER A 70 -9.32 -11.34 1.22
C SER A 70 -8.38 -10.61 0.26
N PHE A 71 -8.84 -10.39 -0.98
CA PHE A 71 -8.09 -9.60 -1.95
C PHE A 71 -7.78 -8.19 -1.43
N ASN A 72 -8.73 -7.57 -0.71
CA ASN A 72 -8.54 -6.29 -0.04
C ASN A 72 -7.34 -6.31 0.92
N ALA A 73 -7.20 -7.37 1.74
CA ALA A 73 -6.06 -7.47 2.64
C ALA A 73 -4.74 -7.63 1.88
N TRP A 74 -4.73 -8.42 0.82
CA TRP A 74 -3.56 -8.64 -0.02
C TRP A 74 -3.12 -7.36 -0.76
N ILE A 75 -4.04 -6.67 -1.45
CA ILE A 75 -3.72 -5.44 -2.21
C ILE A 75 -3.26 -4.32 -1.28
N MET A 76 -3.85 -4.21 -0.08
CA MET A 76 -3.41 -3.25 0.94
C MET A 76 -2.04 -3.61 1.53
N ALA A 77 -1.65 -4.89 1.55
CA ALA A 77 -0.31 -5.30 1.92
C ALA A 77 0.72 -4.93 0.84
N VAL A 78 0.40 -5.13 -0.44
CA VAL A 78 1.24 -4.67 -1.57
C VAL A 78 1.43 -3.16 -1.51
N ALA A 79 0.33 -2.41 -1.36
CA ALA A 79 0.35 -0.95 -1.27
C ALA A 79 1.22 -0.46 -0.10
N ARG A 80 1.08 -1.09 1.06
CA ARG A 80 1.86 -0.77 2.25
C ARG A 80 3.34 -1.01 2.06
N ASN A 81 3.71 -2.19 1.58
CA ASN A 81 5.11 -2.55 1.40
C ASN A 81 5.77 -1.55 0.43
N HIS A 82 5.06 -1.22 -0.65
CA HIS A 82 5.54 -0.24 -1.62
C HIS A 82 5.70 1.16 -1.03
N ALA A 83 4.71 1.64 -0.27
CA ALA A 83 4.76 2.95 0.39
C ALA A 83 5.90 3.03 1.43
N ILE A 84 6.12 1.96 2.20
CA ILE A 84 7.24 1.88 3.16
C ILE A 84 8.58 1.91 2.44
N ASP A 85 8.72 1.15 1.35
CA ASP A 85 9.96 1.10 0.58
C ASP A 85 10.28 2.47 -0.02
N HIS A 86 9.27 3.14 -0.58
CA HIS A 86 9.41 4.51 -1.07
C HIS A 86 9.83 5.47 0.05
N TYR A 87 9.12 5.43 1.18
CA TYR A 87 9.41 6.24 2.35
C TYR A 87 10.87 6.07 2.82
N ARG A 88 11.33 4.82 2.95
CA ARG A 88 12.71 4.50 3.37
C ARG A 88 13.74 5.03 2.38
N ARG A 89 13.49 4.92 1.07
CA ARG A 89 14.38 5.46 0.03
C ARG A 89 14.46 6.99 0.12
N ARG A 90 13.31 7.66 0.14
CA ARG A 90 13.23 9.13 0.26
C ARG A 90 13.94 9.63 1.51
N ARG A 91 13.74 8.97 2.66
CA ARG A 91 14.44 9.30 3.91
C ARG A 91 15.95 9.15 3.75
N THR A 92 16.42 8.05 3.17
CA THR A 92 17.86 7.83 2.99
C THR A 92 18.47 8.89 2.08
N ASP A 93 17.78 9.29 1.02
CA ASP A 93 18.25 10.32 0.10
C ASP A 93 18.20 11.72 0.72
N ALA A 94 17.19 12.02 1.54
CA ALA A 94 17.10 13.26 2.30
C ALA A 94 18.25 13.37 3.31
N LEU A 95 18.53 12.31 4.08
CA LEU A 95 19.64 12.28 5.04
C LEU A 95 21.02 12.44 4.37
N ARG A 96 21.21 11.87 3.18
CA ARG A 96 22.44 12.05 2.40
C ARG A 96 22.66 13.49 1.94
N LYS A 97 21.56 14.21 1.68
CA LYS A 97 21.59 15.60 1.19
C LYS A 97 21.52 16.63 2.32
N ALA A 98 21.21 16.20 3.54
CA ALA A 98 21.02 17.09 4.67
C ALA A 98 22.36 17.55 5.24
N GLU A 99 22.77 18.75 4.87
CA GLU A 99 23.83 19.52 5.56
C GLU A 99 23.23 20.53 6.57
N GLU A 100 21.92 20.81 6.44
CA GLU A 100 21.22 21.85 7.20
C GLU A 100 20.25 21.28 8.25
N PRO A 101 20.19 21.88 9.47
CA PRO A 101 19.37 21.39 10.57
C PRO A 101 17.85 21.42 10.30
N GLU A 102 17.38 22.31 9.42
CA GLU A 102 15.96 22.43 9.09
C GLU A 102 15.44 21.25 8.24
N VAL A 103 16.31 20.67 7.41
CA VAL A 103 15.99 19.46 6.63
C VAL A 103 15.89 18.25 7.56
N LEU A 104 16.76 18.16 8.57
CA LEU A 104 16.75 17.09 9.56
C LEU A 104 15.45 17.10 10.40
N ASP A 105 14.99 18.28 10.82
CA ASP A 105 13.77 18.42 11.61
C ASP A 105 12.51 18.04 10.80
N ARG A 106 12.44 18.44 9.52
CA ARG A 106 11.36 18.03 8.63
C ARG A 106 11.30 16.52 8.42
N VAL A 107 12.46 15.88 8.22
CA VAL A 107 12.54 14.41 8.09
C VAL A 107 12.08 13.71 9.37
N ALA A 108 12.44 14.26 10.55
CA ALA A 108 12.01 13.71 11.84
C ALA A 108 10.49 13.86 12.08
N SER A 109 9.89 14.95 11.62
CA SER A 109 8.44 15.17 11.70
C SER A 109 7.65 14.21 10.80
N ASP A 110 8.10 14.05 9.54
CA ASP A 110 7.53 13.08 8.59
C ASP A 110 7.64 11.64 9.15
N ASP A 111 8.76 11.30 9.79
CA ASP A 111 9.00 10.01 10.45
C ASP A 111 7.98 9.74 11.56
N ALA A 112 7.68 10.72 12.41
CA ALA A 112 6.72 10.55 13.49
C ALA A 112 5.33 10.19 12.95
N GLY A 113 4.89 10.82 11.86
CA GLY A 113 3.61 10.53 11.20
C GLY A 113 3.56 9.14 10.55
N ALA A 114 4.62 8.78 9.82
CA ALA A 114 4.71 7.49 9.14
C ALA A 114 4.86 6.31 10.12
N LEU A 115 5.72 6.43 11.15
CA LEU A 115 5.92 5.39 12.17
C LEU A 115 4.69 5.16 13.03
N HIS A 116 3.93 6.19 13.39
CA HIS A 116 2.65 6.00 14.10
C HIS A 116 1.68 5.11 13.30
N GLY A 117 1.69 5.24 11.97
CA GLY A 117 0.93 4.37 11.07
C GLY A 117 1.43 2.92 11.02
N LEU A 118 2.74 2.70 11.19
CA LEU A 118 3.37 1.37 11.20
C LEU A 118 3.17 0.64 12.53
N GLN A 119 3.43 1.31 13.64
CA GLN A 119 3.34 0.73 14.99
C GLN A 119 1.92 0.27 15.34
N ALA A 120 0.90 1.05 14.96
CA ALA A 120 -0.50 0.66 15.16
C ALA A 120 -0.83 -0.69 14.50
N GLN A 121 -0.14 -1.04 13.41
CA GLN A 121 -0.40 -2.25 12.65
C GLN A 121 0.50 -3.43 12.97
N GLU A 122 1.76 -3.20 13.32
CA GLU A 122 2.61 -4.26 13.91
C GLU A 122 1.95 -4.82 15.17
N ARG A 123 1.35 -3.95 15.99
CA ARG A 123 0.61 -4.36 17.18
C ARG A 123 -0.58 -5.27 16.85
N VAL A 124 -1.34 -4.95 15.80
CA VAL A 124 -2.46 -5.80 15.33
C VAL A 124 -1.96 -7.12 14.75
N ARG A 125 -0.88 -7.10 13.95
CA ARG A 125 -0.28 -8.33 13.41
C ARG A 125 0.26 -9.24 14.51
N LEU A 126 0.94 -8.69 15.52
CA LEU A 126 1.46 -9.44 16.66
C LEU A 126 0.34 -10.03 17.52
N VAL A 127 -0.73 -9.27 17.77
CA VAL A 127 -1.92 -9.78 18.46
C VAL A 127 -2.58 -10.92 17.67
N HIS A 128 -2.75 -10.76 16.35
CA HIS A 128 -3.36 -11.82 15.54
C HIS A 128 -2.50 -13.09 15.50
N ARG A 129 -1.18 -12.94 15.40
CA ARG A 129 -0.22 -14.06 15.48
C ARG A 129 -0.24 -14.74 16.85
N GLY A 130 -0.31 -13.95 17.93
CA GLY A 130 -0.37 -14.45 19.30
C GLY A 130 -1.65 -15.23 19.57
N LEU A 131 -2.80 -14.76 19.07
CA LEU A 131 -4.09 -15.45 19.18
C LEU A 131 -4.16 -16.76 18.39
N GLN A 132 -3.50 -16.85 17.24
CA GLN A 132 -3.41 -18.08 16.44
C GLN A 132 -2.41 -19.11 16.98
N ALA A 133 -1.53 -18.70 17.90
CA ALA A 133 -0.51 -19.56 18.52
C ALA A 133 -0.92 -20.09 19.91
N LEU A 134 -2.16 -19.85 20.35
CA LEU A 134 -2.70 -20.41 21.58
C LEU A 134 -3.17 -21.87 21.34
N PRO A 135 -2.81 -22.82 22.22
CA PRO A 135 -3.17 -24.23 22.10
C PRO A 135 -4.65 -24.52 22.35
#